data_AF-A0A7M4BQ66-F1
#
_entry.id   AF-A0A7M4BQ66-F1
#
_cell.length_a   1.000
_cell.length_b   1.000
_cell.length_c   1.000
_cell.angle_alpha   90.00
_cell.angle_beta   90.00
_cell.angle_gamma   90.00
#
_symmetry.space_group_name_H-M   'P 1'
#
loop_
_entity.id
_entity.type
_entity.pdbx_description
1 polymer ?
#
loop_
_entity_poly.entity_id
_entity_poly.type
_entity_poly.pdbx_seq_one_letter_code
_entity_poly.pdbx_strand_id
1 'polypeptide(L)'
;MKPWDTGDSERDWQGYFVPGTDVLRNLLGVTDPEDLADAENDLVEARTIELREAVWPLGPRTYSLGFLQAIHRYLFQDIYEGRASCARSD
;
A
#
# COMPACT_ATOMS: atom_id res chain seq x y z
N MET A 1 13.04 -7.64 -3.51
CA MET A 1 12.49 -7.85 -4.87
C MET A 1 11.30 -8.78 -4.70
N LYS A 2 10.12 -8.41 -5.20
CA LYS A 2 8.94 -9.27 -5.08
C LYS A 2 9.15 -10.52 -5.94
N PRO A 3 8.55 -11.67 -5.60
CA PRO A 3 8.70 -12.90 -6.38
C PRO A 3 8.27 -12.77 -7.85
N TRP A 4 7.45 -11.77 -8.16
CA TRP A 4 6.94 -11.47 -9.49
C TRP A 4 7.67 -10.32 -10.22
N ASP A 5 8.70 -9.73 -9.63
CA ASP A 5 9.57 -8.79 -10.35
C ASP A 5 10.48 -9.61 -11.28
N THR A 6 10.08 -9.77 -12.54
CA THR A 6 10.77 -10.57 -13.56
C THR A 6 11.47 -9.73 -14.62
N GLY A 7 11.22 -8.41 -14.65
CA GLY A 7 11.75 -7.49 -15.66
C GLY A 7 10.91 -7.43 -16.93
N ASP A 8 9.82 -8.18 -16.98
CA ASP A 8 8.78 -8.09 -18.00
C ASP A 8 7.58 -7.34 -17.41
N SER A 9 7.28 -6.17 -17.96
CA SER A 9 6.27 -5.27 -17.39
C SER A 9 4.87 -5.89 -17.27
N GLU A 10 4.48 -6.77 -18.19
CA GLU A 10 3.18 -7.42 -18.16
C GLU A 10 3.15 -8.48 -17.05
N ARG A 11 4.19 -9.31 -16.95
CA ARG A 11 4.28 -10.32 -15.88
C ARG A 11 4.39 -9.68 -14.51
N ASP A 12 5.13 -8.58 -14.40
CA ASP A 12 5.29 -7.82 -13.17
C ASP A 12 3.94 -7.21 -12.75
N TRP A 13 3.15 -6.71 -13.71
CA TRP A 13 1.79 -6.21 -13.49
C TRP A 13 0.85 -7.31 -12.98
N GLN A 14 0.79 -8.45 -13.66
CA GLN A 14 -0.04 -9.59 -13.25
C GLN A 14 0.33 -10.11 -11.86
N GLY A 15 1.60 -9.97 -11.46
CA GLY A 15 2.10 -10.37 -10.15
C GLY A 15 1.45 -9.66 -8.96
N TYR A 16 0.89 -8.46 -9.16
CA TYR A 16 0.19 -7.71 -8.11
C TYR A 16 -1.19 -8.28 -7.77
N PHE A 17 -1.77 -9.14 -8.61
CA PHE A 17 -3.08 -9.72 -8.39
C PHE A 17 -2.99 -11.08 -7.69
N VAL A 18 -4.02 -11.42 -6.94
CA VAL A 18 -4.22 -12.77 -6.43
C VAL A 18 -4.48 -13.70 -7.63
N PRO A 19 -3.77 -14.83 -7.76
CA PRO A 19 -3.87 -15.69 -8.93
C PRO A 19 -5.32 -16.14 -9.19
N GLY A 20 -5.78 -15.93 -10.43
CA GLY A 20 -7.13 -16.31 -10.84
C GLY A 20 -8.22 -15.28 -10.50
N THR A 21 -7.84 -14.11 -10.00
CA THR A 21 -8.76 -13.00 -9.69
C THR A 21 -8.22 -11.68 -10.26
N ASP A 22 -9.04 -10.65 -10.25
CA ASP A 22 -8.68 -9.25 -10.48
C ASP A 22 -8.47 -8.47 -9.18
N VAL A 23 -8.36 -9.17 -8.05
CA VAL A 23 -8.16 -8.59 -6.72
C VAL A 23 -6.68 -8.43 -6.42
N LEU A 24 -6.27 -7.25 -5.92
CA LEU A 24 -4.88 -6.99 -5.54
C LEU A 24 -4.44 -7.86 -4.36
N ARG A 25 -3.20 -8.32 -4.40
CA ARG A 25 -2.56 -8.98 -3.26
C ARG A 25 -2.53 -8.05 -2.07
N ASN A 26 -3.15 -8.48 -0.99
CA ASN A 26 -3.29 -7.74 0.25
C ASN A 26 -2.81 -8.61 1.43
N LEU A 27 -2.48 -7.96 2.55
CA LEU A 27 -2.05 -8.61 3.79
C LEU A 27 -3.18 -9.36 4.50
N LEU A 28 -4.42 -9.10 4.12
CA LEU A 28 -5.63 -9.69 4.71
C LEU A 28 -5.99 -11.05 4.09
N GLY A 29 -5.39 -11.40 2.94
CA GLY A 29 -5.69 -12.62 2.21
C GLY A 29 -7.06 -12.61 1.51
N VAL A 30 -7.67 -11.44 1.35
CA VAL A 30 -8.98 -11.28 0.70
C VAL A 30 -8.87 -11.51 -0.80
N THR A 31 -9.83 -12.23 -1.37
CA THR A 31 -9.88 -12.58 -2.79
C THR A 31 -11.17 -12.13 -3.48
N ASP A 32 -12.10 -11.54 -2.73
CA ASP A 32 -13.33 -10.96 -3.24
C ASP A 32 -13.18 -9.42 -3.30
N PRO A 33 -13.57 -8.77 -4.40
CA PRO A 33 -13.38 -7.34 -4.57
C PRO A 33 -14.23 -6.48 -3.63
N GLU A 34 -15.44 -6.92 -3.25
CA GLU A 34 -16.30 -6.19 -2.32
C GLU A 34 -15.74 -6.29 -0.90
N ASP A 35 -15.35 -7.48 -0.47
CA ASP A 35 -14.69 -7.69 0.82
C ASP A 35 -13.40 -6.87 0.95
N LEU A 36 -12.63 -6.74 -0.14
CA LEU A 36 -11.40 -5.93 -0.12
C LEU A 36 -11.73 -4.45 0.01
N ALA A 37 -12.73 -3.95 -0.72
CA ALA A 37 -13.14 -2.56 -0.66
C ALA A 37 -13.68 -2.17 0.73
N ASP A 38 -14.46 -3.03 1.37
CA ASP A 38 -14.95 -2.83 2.73
C ASP A 38 -13.79 -2.77 3.73
N ALA A 39 -12.85 -3.72 3.65
CA ALA A 39 -11.67 -3.73 4.50
C ALA A 39 -10.76 -2.52 4.27
N GLU A 40 -10.60 -2.09 3.01
CA GLU A 40 -9.87 -0.87 2.65
C GLU A 40 -10.48 0.36 3.33
N ASN A 41 -11.80 0.51 3.22
CA ASN A 41 -12.51 1.64 3.81
C ASN A 41 -12.32 1.69 5.32
N ASP A 42 -12.55 0.58 6.02
CA ASP A 42 -12.48 0.50 7.48
C ASP A 42 -11.07 0.80 8.01
N LEU A 43 -10.03 0.21 7.39
CA LEU A 43 -8.65 0.38 7.83
C LEU A 43 -8.11 1.78 7.49
N VAL A 44 -8.45 2.32 6.31
CA VAL A 44 -8.04 3.68 5.92
C VAL A 44 -8.73 4.73 6.79
N GLU A 45 -9.99 4.52 7.17
CA GLU A 45 -10.71 5.42 8.07
C GLU A 45 -10.02 5.50 9.44
N ALA A 46 -9.66 4.35 10.03
CA ALA A 46 -8.94 4.31 11.29
C ALA A 46 -7.62 5.11 11.23
N ARG A 47 -6.82 4.92 10.18
CA ARG A 47 -5.57 5.70 9.97
C ARG A 47 -5.82 7.18 9.71
N THR A 48 -6.93 7.51 9.06
CA THR A 48 -7.33 8.91 8.81
C THR A 48 -7.69 9.62 10.12
N ILE A 49 -8.40 8.95 11.03
CA ILE A 49 -8.70 9.47 12.37
C ILE A 49 -7.42 9.71 13.14
N GLU A 50 -6.49 8.74 13.16
CA GLU A 50 -5.17 8.90 13.80
C GLU A 50 -4.40 10.13 13.27
N LEU A 51 -4.36 10.32 11.94
CA LEU A 51 -3.71 11.47 11.30
C LEU A 51 -4.36 12.81 11.66
N ARG A 52 -5.65 12.82 11.99
CA ARG A 52 -6.41 14.02 12.39
C ARG A 52 -6.25 14.34 13.88
N GLU A 53 -6.23 13.32 14.73
CA GLU A 53 -6.34 13.48 16.19
C GLU A 53 -5.00 13.69 16.92
N ALA A 54 -3.84 13.24 16.41
CA ALA A 54 -2.57 13.43 17.11
C ALA A 54 -1.32 13.46 16.20
N VAL A 55 -0.25 14.02 16.76
CA VAL A 55 1.16 14.15 16.30
C VAL A 55 1.41 13.56 14.92
N TRP A 56 1.53 14.43 13.92
CA TRP A 56 1.85 14.06 12.55
C TRP A 56 3.04 13.07 12.50
N PRO A 57 2.81 11.76 12.27
CA PRO A 57 3.83 10.74 12.46
C PRO A 57 4.85 10.71 11.32
N LEU A 58 4.67 11.55 10.30
CA LEU A 58 5.42 11.55 9.04
C LEU A 58 6.39 12.74 8.89
N GLY A 59 6.68 13.47 9.98
CA GLY A 59 7.61 14.62 9.96
C GLY A 59 7.01 15.95 9.45
N PRO A 60 7.81 16.91 8.97
CA PRO A 60 7.29 18.19 8.52
C PRO A 60 6.35 18.03 7.31
N ARG A 61 5.25 18.80 7.28
CA ARG A 61 4.37 18.90 6.12
C ARG A 61 5.11 19.57 4.96
N THR A 62 5.72 18.76 4.11
CA THR A 62 6.31 19.21 2.85
C THR A 62 5.35 18.78 1.75
N TYR A 63 4.90 19.64 0.84
CA TYR A 63 4.06 19.20 -0.29
C TYR A 63 4.90 18.48 -1.38
N SER A 64 5.82 17.64 -0.93
CA SER A 64 6.77 16.90 -1.74
C SER A 64 6.20 15.54 -2.13
N LEU A 65 6.77 14.95 -3.18
CA LEU A 65 6.46 13.57 -3.54
C LEU A 65 6.74 12.59 -2.39
N GLY A 66 7.83 12.80 -1.65
CA GLY A 66 8.19 11.96 -0.50
C GLY A 66 7.14 12.00 0.61
N PHE A 67 6.52 13.16 0.83
CA PHE A 67 5.44 13.33 1.78
C PHE A 67 4.14 12.67 1.34
N LEU A 68 3.77 12.82 0.06
CA LEU A 68 2.60 12.12 -0.50
C LEU A 68 2.78 10.60 -0.40
N GLN A 69 3.98 10.09 -0.70
CA GLN A 69 4.30 8.68 -0.52
C GLN A 69 4.24 8.24 0.95
N ALA A 70 4.65 9.10 1.89
CA ALA A 70 4.55 8.81 3.31
C ALA A 70 3.09 8.72 3.77
N ILE A 71 2.23 9.64 3.34
CA ILE A 71 0.78 9.59 3.60
C ILE A 71 0.19 8.32 3.01
N HIS A 72 0.47 8.03 1.74
CA HIS A 72 -0.06 6.83 1.08
C HIS A 72 0.38 5.55 1.79
N ARG A 73 1.66 5.44 2.19
CA ARG A 73 2.11 4.28 2.98
C ARG A 73 1.37 4.19 4.32
N TYR A 74 1.21 5.31 5.02
CA TYR A 74 0.55 5.31 6.33
C TYR A 74 -0.92 4.88 6.25
N LEU A 75 -1.65 5.35 5.25
CA LEU A 75 -3.07 5.02 5.08
C LEU A 75 -3.28 3.54 4.73
N PHE A 76 -2.39 2.97 3.92
CA PHE A 76 -2.55 1.62 3.37
C PHE A 76 -1.63 0.55 3.97
N GLN A 77 -0.90 0.88 5.05
CA GLN A 77 0.12 -0.01 5.65
C GLN A 77 -0.43 -1.35 6.13
N ASP A 78 -1.71 -1.39 6.53
CA ASP A 78 -2.36 -2.59 7.05
C ASP A 78 -3.00 -3.45 5.94
N ILE A 79 -3.08 -2.91 4.71
CA ILE A 79 -3.76 -3.56 3.58
C ILE A 79 -2.74 -4.08 2.57
N TYR A 80 -1.74 -3.27 2.22
CA TYR A 80 -0.79 -3.60 1.16
C TYR A 80 0.64 -3.71 1.69
N GLU A 81 1.36 -4.71 1.20
CA GLU A 81 2.77 -4.86 1.50
C GLU A 81 3.56 -3.75 0.79
N GLY A 82 3.85 -2.67 1.52
CA GLY A 82 4.50 -1.47 0.97
C GLY A 82 5.79 -1.79 0.19
N ARG A 83 6.05 -1.04 -0.88
CA ARG A 83 7.41 -0.95 -1.43
C ARG A 83 8.28 -0.29 -0.36
N ALA A 84 9.01 -1.09 0.42
CA ALA A 84 10.30 -0.66 0.94
C ALA A 84 11.19 -0.40 -0.28
N SER A 85 11.13 0.83 -0.80
CA SER A 85 12.06 1.25 -1.85
C SER A 85 13.46 0.97 -1.33
N CYS A 86 14.23 0.19 -2.10
CA CYS A 86 15.67 0.04 -1.91
C CYS A 86 16.29 1.43 -1.68
N ALA A 87 16.64 1.73 -0.44
CA ALA A 87 17.88 2.43 -0.18
C ALA A 87 18.98 1.38 -0.41
N ARG A 88 19.36 1.15 -1.67
CA ARG A 88 20.75 0.80 -1.94
C ARG A 88 21.46 2.13 -2.03
N SER A 89 21.95 2.56 -0.88
CA SER A 89 23.05 3.50 -0.82
C SER A 89 24.29 2.69 -1.18
N ASP A 90 24.76 2.87 -2.41
CA ASP A 90 26.19 2.79 -2.73
C ASP A 90 26.65 4.21 -3.05
#